data_AF-A0A817M1S7-F1
#
_entry.id   AF-A0A817M1S7-F1
#
_cell.length_a   1.000
_cell.length_b   1.000
_cell.length_c   1.000
_cell.angle_alpha   90.00
_cell.angle_beta   90.00
_cell.angle_gamma   90.00
#
_symmetry.space_group_name_H-M   'P 1'
#
loop_
_entity.id
_entity.type
_entity.pdbx_description
1 polymer ?
#
loop_
_entity_poly.entity_id
_entity_poly.type
_entity_poly.pdbx_seq_one_letter_code
_entity_poly.pdbx_strand_id
1 'polypeptide(L)'
;MAEAEKRPVDSSSSSQPIKEEKRGELEALEESDKLGELRSDIIGTSPETPSILMNTPFSKYRGSVSWVEGFEQNLHILAKDKYPGRAMGVFTSGGDAQGMNPAVRAIVRMGIYLGCKVYFIHEGYQGLVDGGNSIRQATWAAVSGILDDGGTIIGSARCKEFRERPGRLRAAKNLIDHGINNIVCIGGDGSLTGANLFRKEWDSLLQELVETNQITKENANKYKNLNIVGLVGSIDNDFCGTDMTIGADSALHRVMEAIDCITTTASSHQRCFVLEVMGRHCGYLALVTALGSDADWVFIPESPPEPGWEDQLCNKLKNTREMGQRLNIIVLAEGAIDSDGNPITSDSVRQLISTRLKYDTRVTILGHVQRGGCPSAFDRLLV
;
A
#
# COMPACT_ATOMS: atom_id res chain seq x y z
N MET A 1 -36.59 -77.15 -21.25
CA MET A 1 -37.00 -77.42 -19.85
C MET A 1 -35.84 -76.97 -18.98
N ALA A 2 -35.91 -75.96 -18.11
CA ALA A 2 -36.98 -75.13 -17.59
C ALA A 2 -36.36 -73.72 -17.36
N GLU A 3 -36.98 -72.67 -17.89
CA GLU A 3 -37.69 -71.61 -17.15
C GLU A 3 -36.79 -70.60 -16.42
N ALA A 4 -36.76 -69.40 -17.00
CA ALA A 4 -36.12 -68.21 -16.48
C ALA A 4 -37.16 -67.41 -15.66
N GLU A 5 -36.87 -67.19 -14.39
CA GLU A 5 -37.59 -66.22 -13.56
C GLU A 5 -37.04 -64.80 -13.80
N LYS A 6 -37.90 -63.96 -14.37
CA LYS A 6 -37.71 -62.51 -14.51
C LYS A 6 -37.88 -61.83 -13.15
N ARG A 7 -36.87 -61.06 -12.72
CA ARG A 7 -37.04 -59.96 -11.75
C ARG A 7 -37.25 -58.64 -12.52
N PRO A 8 -38.10 -57.73 -12.02
CA PRO A 8 -38.54 -56.56 -12.77
C PRO A 8 -37.44 -55.50 -12.86
N VAL A 9 -37.34 -54.89 -14.04
CA VAL A 9 -36.53 -53.69 -14.30
C VAL A 9 -37.39 -52.50 -13.91
N ASP A 10 -37.02 -51.80 -12.84
CA ASP A 10 -37.62 -50.53 -12.48
C ASP A 10 -37.27 -49.47 -13.53
N SER A 11 -38.28 -49.04 -14.26
CA SER A 11 -38.25 -47.86 -15.12
C SER A 11 -38.47 -46.60 -14.26
N SER A 12 -37.40 -45.97 -13.82
CA SER A 12 -37.44 -44.58 -13.33
C SER A 12 -36.12 -43.87 -13.66
N SER A 13 -36.03 -43.42 -14.91
CA SER A 13 -35.06 -42.42 -15.34
C SER A 13 -35.38 -41.07 -14.69
N SER A 14 -34.64 -40.68 -13.66
CA SER A 14 -34.60 -39.30 -13.17
C SER A 14 -33.21 -38.71 -13.47
N SER A 15 -33.01 -38.33 -14.73
CA SER A 15 -31.95 -37.42 -15.14
C SER A 15 -32.18 -36.06 -14.47
N GLN A 16 -31.43 -35.76 -13.41
CA GLN A 16 -31.41 -34.40 -12.83
C GLN A 16 -30.70 -33.44 -13.80
N PRO A 17 -31.26 -32.24 -14.07
CA PRO A 17 -30.71 -31.33 -15.07
C PRO A 17 -29.54 -30.52 -14.49
N ILE A 18 -28.32 -30.80 -14.94
CA ILE A 18 -27.20 -29.86 -14.87
C ILE A 18 -27.36 -28.88 -16.04
N LYS A 19 -28.30 -27.93 -15.95
CA LYS A 19 -28.51 -26.90 -16.97
C LYS A 19 -29.13 -25.64 -16.36
N GLU A 20 -28.33 -24.80 -15.69
CA GLU A 20 -28.66 -23.37 -15.55
C GLU A 20 -27.41 -22.54 -15.19
N GLU A 21 -26.57 -22.97 -14.24
CA GLU A 21 -25.36 -22.22 -13.85
C GLU A 21 -24.27 -22.13 -14.94
N LYS A 22 -23.96 -23.24 -15.62
CA LYS A 22 -22.99 -23.24 -16.74
C LYS A 22 -23.46 -22.42 -17.94
N ARG A 23 -24.75 -22.12 -18.06
CA ARG A 23 -25.30 -21.34 -19.18
C ARG A 23 -25.00 -19.85 -18.99
N GLY A 24 -25.01 -19.37 -17.74
CA GLY A 24 -24.64 -17.98 -17.41
C GLY A 24 -23.16 -17.68 -17.63
N GLU A 25 -22.27 -18.62 -17.32
CA GLU A 25 -20.82 -18.45 -17.59
C GLU A 25 -20.49 -18.49 -19.09
N LEU A 26 -21.18 -19.33 -19.86
CA LEU A 26 -21.02 -19.40 -21.33
C LEU A 26 -21.58 -18.15 -22.03
N GLU A 27 -22.71 -17.60 -21.57
CA GLU A 27 -23.27 -16.35 -22.11
C GLU A 27 -22.37 -15.14 -21.79
N ALA A 28 -21.73 -15.10 -20.61
CA ALA A 28 -20.77 -14.06 -20.25
C ALA A 28 -19.48 -14.10 -21.09
N LEU A 29 -19.02 -15.30 -21.46
CA LEU A 29 -17.87 -15.46 -22.37
C LEU A 29 -18.20 -14.99 -23.79
N GLU A 30 -19.39 -15.34 -24.32
CA GLU A 30 -19.85 -14.90 -25.65
C GLU A 30 -20.07 -13.38 -25.74
N GLU A 31 -20.51 -12.72 -24.67
CA GLU A 31 -20.59 -11.25 -24.62
C GLU A 31 -19.20 -10.59 -24.58
N SER A 32 -18.24 -11.21 -23.87
CA SER A 32 -16.87 -10.70 -23.80
C SER A 32 -16.15 -10.76 -25.15
N ASP A 33 -16.39 -11.83 -25.93
CA ASP A 33 -15.82 -12.01 -27.26
C ASP A 33 -16.43 -11.00 -28.27
N LYS A 34 -17.73 -10.74 -28.19
CA LYS A 34 -18.40 -9.71 -29.02
C LYS A 34 -17.88 -8.30 -28.74
N LEU A 35 -17.53 -8.00 -27.49
CA LEU A 35 -16.88 -6.73 -27.11
C LEU A 35 -15.41 -6.66 -27.58
N GLY A 36 -14.74 -7.80 -27.68
CA GLY A 36 -13.37 -7.92 -28.19
C GLY A 36 -13.26 -7.66 -29.70
N GLU A 37 -14.19 -8.18 -30.49
CA GLU A 37 -14.19 -8.01 -31.95
C GLU A 37 -14.40 -6.54 -32.38
N LEU A 38 -15.26 -5.80 -31.66
CA LEU A 38 -15.52 -4.37 -31.88
C LEU A 38 -14.30 -3.45 -31.70
N ARG A 39 -13.21 -3.93 -31.07
CA ARG A 39 -11.99 -3.14 -30.85
C ARG A 39 -10.96 -3.27 -31.97
N SER A 40 -11.09 -4.26 -32.85
CA SER A 40 -10.11 -4.53 -33.90
C SER A 40 -10.17 -3.54 -35.08
N ASP A 41 -11.29 -2.82 -35.24
CA ASP A 41 -11.50 -1.87 -36.34
C ASP A 41 -11.00 -0.43 -36.06
N ILE A 42 -10.41 -0.15 -34.89
CA ILE A 42 -10.02 1.21 -34.47
C ILE A 42 -8.51 1.37 -34.34
N ILE A 43 -7.72 0.78 -35.25
CA ILE A 43 -6.28 1.03 -35.31
C ILE A 43 -5.90 1.52 -36.71
N GLY A 44 -6.04 2.84 -36.90
CA GLY A 44 -5.62 3.54 -38.12
C GLY A 44 -5.26 5.00 -37.83
N THR A 45 -3.94 5.28 -37.84
CA THR A 45 -3.23 6.55 -38.08
C THR A 45 -3.74 7.86 -37.44
N SER A 46 -2.97 8.40 -36.49
CA SER A 46 -3.00 9.82 -36.04
C SER A 46 -2.42 10.72 -37.14
N PRO A 47 -2.95 11.93 -37.45
CA PRO A 47 -2.94 13.06 -36.52
C PRO A 47 -4.15 13.99 -36.65
N GLU A 48 -5.14 13.81 -35.79
CA GLU A 48 -6.09 14.84 -35.37
C GLU A 48 -6.78 14.29 -34.13
N THR A 49 -6.80 15.07 -33.04
CA THR A 49 -7.46 14.64 -31.79
C THR A 49 -8.89 14.20 -32.15
N PRO A 50 -9.24 12.91 -32.01
CA PRO A 50 -10.49 12.42 -32.58
C PRO A 50 -11.66 13.18 -31.96
N SER A 51 -12.52 13.72 -32.82
CA SER A 51 -13.82 14.32 -32.46
C SER A 51 -14.69 13.42 -31.58
N ILE A 52 -14.37 12.12 -31.54
CA ILE A 52 -14.89 11.12 -30.59
C ILE A 52 -14.71 11.53 -29.12
N LEU A 53 -13.63 12.23 -28.75
CA LEU A 53 -13.45 12.73 -27.37
C LEU A 53 -14.39 13.89 -27.02
N MET A 54 -14.93 14.62 -28.00
CA MET A 54 -15.88 15.72 -27.75
C MET A 54 -17.30 15.22 -27.39
N ASN A 55 -17.68 14.02 -27.83
CA ASN A 55 -19.00 13.43 -27.59
C ASN A 55 -18.99 12.26 -26.60
N THR A 56 -17.94 12.14 -25.79
CA THR A 56 -17.98 11.24 -24.63
C THR A 56 -18.80 11.90 -23.51
N PRO A 57 -19.46 11.12 -22.64
CA PRO A 57 -20.06 11.63 -21.39
C PRO A 57 -19.06 12.40 -20.50
N PHE A 58 -17.76 12.28 -20.80
CA PHE A 58 -16.66 12.93 -20.09
C PHE A 58 -16.28 14.32 -20.62
N SER A 59 -16.78 14.73 -21.79
CA SER A 59 -16.46 16.06 -22.35
C SER A 59 -17.02 17.21 -21.51
N LYS A 60 -18.16 16.99 -20.82
CA LYS A 60 -18.75 17.93 -19.85
C LYS A 60 -17.95 18.07 -18.55
N TYR A 61 -17.01 17.16 -18.27
CA TYR A 61 -16.20 17.18 -17.05
C TYR A 61 -14.78 17.75 -17.28
N ARG A 62 -14.52 18.34 -18.45
CA ARG A 62 -13.25 19.00 -18.75
C ARG A 62 -13.04 20.18 -17.80
N GLY A 63 -12.06 20.05 -16.89
CA GLY A 63 -11.73 21.09 -15.91
C GLY A 63 -12.47 20.99 -14.57
N SER A 64 -13.32 19.98 -14.38
CA SER A 64 -13.93 19.67 -13.08
C SER A 64 -13.27 18.43 -12.47
N VAL A 65 -12.91 18.49 -11.19
CA VAL A 65 -12.49 17.28 -10.44
C VAL A 65 -13.75 16.58 -9.94
N SER A 66 -14.00 15.37 -10.44
CA SER A 66 -15.04 14.46 -9.97
C SER A 66 -14.40 13.29 -9.24
N TRP A 67 -14.88 12.97 -8.03
CA TRP A 67 -14.59 11.68 -7.41
C TRP A 67 -15.59 10.64 -7.88
N VAL A 68 -15.13 9.40 -8.05
CA VAL A 68 -15.97 8.25 -8.37
C VAL A 68 -15.97 7.37 -7.14
N GLU A 69 -17.05 7.40 -6.36
CA GLU A 69 -17.32 6.30 -5.44
C GLU A 69 -17.66 5.07 -6.28
N GLY A 70 -17.17 3.90 -5.85
CA GLY A 70 -17.48 2.64 -6.51
C GLY A 70 -18.99 2.54 -6.81
N PHE A 71 -19.33 2.39 -8.08
CA PHE A 71 -20.61 1.90 -8.56
C PHE A 71 -21.92 2.62 -8.17
N GLU A 72 -21.94 3.92 -7.88
CA GLU A 72 -23.21 4.67 -7.81
C GLU A 72 -23.25 5.92 -8.72
N GLN A 73 -24.38 6.04 -9.43
CA GLN A 73 -24.62 6.88 -10.60
C GLN A 73 -24.71 8.41 -10.34
N ASN A 74 -24.22 8.90 -9.20
CA ASN A 74 -24.33 10.31 -8.82
C ASN A 74 -22.95 10.99 -8.76
N LEU A 75 -22.50 11.54 -9.89
CA LEU A 75 -21.33 12.42 -9.95
C LEU A 75 -21.58 13.72 -9.17
N HIS A 76 -21.11 13.78 -7.92
CA HIS A 76 -21.05 15.03 -7.16
C HIS A 76 -19.88 15.89 -7.65
N ILE A 77 -20.19 16.98 -8.36
CA ILE A 77 -19.19 17.94 -8.84
C ILE A 77 -18.69 18.77 -7.67
N LEU A 78 -17.38 18.73 -7.38
CA LEU A 78 -16.77 19.61 -6.39
C LEU A 78 -16.57 21.00 -7.00
N ALA A 79 -17.30 21.98 -6.46
CA ALA A 79 -17.17 23.37 -6.87
C ALA A 79 -15.75 23.90 -6.57
N LYS A 80 -15.17 24.56 -7.56
CA LYS A 80 -13.91 25.29 -7.41
C LYS A 80 -14.06 26.39 -6.35
N ASP A 81 -12.97 26.70 -5.63
CA ASP A 81 -12.92 27.81 -4.67
C ASP A 81 -13.95 27.70 -3.52
N LYS A 82 -14.32 26.48 -3.13
CA LYS A 82 -15.30 26.22 -2.05
C LYS A 82 -14.83 26.67 -0.66
N TYR A 83 -13.53 26.70 -0.41
CA TYR A 83 -12.92 27.00 0.89
C TYR A 83 -11.87 28.12 0.80
N PRO A 84 -12.25 29.31 0.30
CA PRO A 84 -11.29 30.36 -0.01
C PRO A 84 -10.58 30.84 1.27
N GLY A 85 -9.25 30.91 1.21
CA GLY A 85 -8.43 31.47 2.29
C GLY A 85 -8.22 30.56 3.50
N ARG A 86 -8.77 29.35 3.53
CA ARG A 86 -8.40 28.34 4.55
C ARG A 86 -6.97 27.86 4.31
N ALA A 87 -6.24 27.54 5.38
CA ALA A 87 -4.89 27.00 5.29
C ALA A 87 -4.85 25.53 5.71
N MET A 88 -4.04 24.74 5.00
CA MET A 88 -3.77 23.34 5.32
C MET A 88 -2.29 23.01 5.22
N GLY A 89 -1.80 22.14 6.10
CA GLY A 89 -0.45 21.58 6.07
C GLY A 89 -0.47 20.14 5.59
N VAL A 90 0.53 19.73 4.82
CA VAL A 90 0.78 18.33 4.44
C VAL A 90 2.21 17.94 4.79
N PHE A 91 2.38 16.76 5.35
CA PHE A 91 3.69 16.22 5.71
C PHE A 91 3.74 14.71 5.62
N THR A 92 4.93 14.20 5.31
CA THR A 92 5.25 12.77 5.32
C THR A 92 6.07 12.43 6.56
N SER A 93 5.72 11.37 7.27
CA SER A 93 6.38 10.96 8.50
C SER A 93 6.51 9.44 8.60
N GLY A 94 7.62 8.96 9.15
CA GLY A 94 7.90 7.54 9.35
C GLY A 94 8.80 6.96 8.25
N GLY A 95 8.68 5.66 8.01
CA GLY A 95 9.31 5.05 6.84
C GLY A 95 8.67 5.59 5.58
N ASP A 96 9.48 5.93 4.58
CA ASP A 96 8.99 6.31 3.27
C ASP A 96 8.41 5.10 2.53
N ALA A 97 7.46 5.39 1.64
CA ALA A 97 6.80 4.42 0.79
C ALA A 97 6.59 5.04 -0.59
N GLN A 98 6.74 4.23 -1.63
CA GLN A 98 6.50 4.67 -3.00
C GLN A 98 5.02 5.02 -3.15
N GLY A 99 4.71 6.20 -3.68
CA GLY A 99 3.33 6.71 -3.75
C GLY A 99 3.05 7.87 -2.80
N MET A 100 3.93 8.16 -1.85
CA MET A 100 3.83 9.37 -1.02
C MET A 100 3.87 10.66 -1.84
N ASN A 101 4.71 10.75 -2.88
CA ASN A 101 4.74 11.91 -3.77
C ASN A 101 3.44 12.09 -4.58
N PRO A 102 2.86 11.04 -5.22
CA PRO A 102 1.50 11.08 -5.73
C PRO A 102 0.46 11.60 -4.74
N ALA A 103 0.47 11.13 -3.49
CA ALA A 103 -0.46 11.60 -2.46
C ALA A 103 -0.27 13.09 -2.13
N VAL A 104 0.98 13.53 -1.91
CA VAL A 104 1.32 14.94 -1.70
C VAL A 104 0.85 15.80 -2.87
N ARG A 105 1.06 15.34 -4.10
CA ARG A 105 0.59 16.01 -5.31
C ARG A 105 -0.92 16.13 -5.32
N ALA A 106 -1.67 15.06 -5.07
CA ALA A 106 -3.12 15.06 -5.06
C ALA A 106 -3.66 16.06 -4.03
N ILE A 107 -3.13 16.04 -2.80
CA ILE A 107 -3.50 16.95 -1.72
C ILE A 107 -3.25 18.41 -2.10
N VAL A 108 -2.06 18.74 -2.63
CA VAL A 108 -1.72 20.12 -3.00
C VAL A 108 -2.61 20.62 -4.13
N ARG A 109 -2.78 19.82 -5.20
CA ARG A 109 -3.60 20.21 -6.36
C ARG A 109 -5.04 20.41 -5.94
N MET A 110 -5.59 19.49 -5.14
CA MET A 110 -6.97 19.56 -4.69
C MET A 110 -7.19 20.71 -3.70
N GLY A 111 -6.26 20.93 -2.77
CA GLY A 111 -6.32 22.05 -1.85
C GLY A 111 -6.34 23.40 -2.59
N ILE A 112 -5.46 23.57 -3.58
CA ILE A 112 -5.44 24.78 -4.43
C ILE A 112 -6.72 24.91 -5.25
N TYR A 113 -7.23 23.82 -5.84
CA TYR A 113 -8.49 23.81 -6.59
C TYR A 113 -9.69 24.27 -5.73
N LEU A 114 -9.70 23.91 -4.45
CA LEU A 114 -10.72 24.32 -3.49
C LEU A 114 -10.51 25.74 -2.93
N GLY A 115 -9.47 26.47 -3.36
CA GLY A 115 -9.16 27.83 -2.90
C GLY A 115 -8.40 27.91 -1.57
N CYS A 116 -7.87 26.78 -1.07
CA CYS A 116 -7.06 26.73 0.15
C CYS A 116 -5.60 27.14 -0.12
N LYS A 117 -4.96 27.70 0.89
CA LYS A 117 -3.49 27.82 0.97
C LYS A 117 -2.92 26.50 1.50
N VAL A 118 -2.14 25.81 0.69
CA VAL A 118 -1.50 24.55 1.10
C VAL A 118 -0.06 24.81 1.49
N TYR A 119 0.41 24.20 2.57
CA TYR A 119 1.78 24.30 3.07
C TYR A 119 2.42 22.91 3.13
N PHE A 120 3.64 22.79 2.61
CA PHE A 120 4.52 21.69 2.93
C PHE A 120 5.09 21.88 4.33
N ILE A 121 5.12 20.81 5.10
CA ILE A 121 5.95 20.76 6.30
C ILE A 121 7.03 19.71 6.06
N HIS A 122 8.26 20.19 5.95
CA HIS A 122 9.41 19.37 5.59
C HIS A 122 9.85 18.48 6.76
N GLU A 123 10.46 17.34 6.46
CA GLU A 123 11.01 16.41 7.48
C GLU A 123 9.97 15.95 8.53
N GLY A 124 8.71 15.83 8.11
CA GLY A 124 7.61 15.33 8.93
C GLY A 124 7.38 16.12 10.22
N TYR A 125 7.29 15.42 11.35
CA TYR A 125 7.11 16.05 12.65
C TYR A 125 8.28 16.94 13.06
N GLN A 126 9.48 16.69 12.53
CA GLN A 126 10.62 17.55 12.85
C GLN A 126 10.41 18.96 12.30
N GLY A 127 9.97 19.11 11.06
CA GLY A 127 9.68 20.45 10.52
C GLY A 127 8.50 21.14 11.18
N LEU A 128 7.52 20.37 11.72
CA LEU A 128 6.47 20.94 12.56
C LEU A 128 7.08 21.59 13.82
N VAL A 129 8.01 20.90 14.47
CA VAL A 129 8.69 21.35 15.69
C VAL A 129 9.65 22.51 15.41
N ASP A 130 10.41 22.44 14.33
CA ASP A 130 11.40 23.45 13.94
C ASP A 130 10.74 24.74 13.45
N GLY A 131 9.63 24.63 12.72
CA GLY A 131 8.92 25.77 12.15
C GLY A 131 9.74 26.54 11.13
N GLY A 132 9.47 27.85 11.02
CA GLY A 132 10.18 28.76 10.11
C GLY A 132 10.24 28.25 8.67
N ASN A 133 11.44 28.08 8.13
CA ASN A 133 11.66 27.63 6.76
C ASN A 133 11.28 26.17 6.51
N SER A 134 10.94 25.39 7.53
CA SER A 134 10.43 24.02 7.35
C SER A 134 8.96 24.00 6.97
N ILE A 135 8.21 25.10 7.16
CA ILE A 135 6.81 25.24 6.76
C ILE A 135 6.74 26.21 5.58
N ARG A 136 6.48 25.70 4.37
CA ARG A 136 6.52 26.49 3.13
C ARG A 136 5.23 26.37 2.37
N GLN A 137 4.70 27.49 1.89
CA GLN A 137 3.51 27.47 1.05
C GLN A 137 3.81 26.74 -0.27
N ALA A 138 3.01 25.73 -0.57
CA ALA A 138 3.08 24.97 -1.81
C ALA A 138 2.40 25.76 -2.96
N THR A 139 2.93 25.58 -4.16
CA THR A 139 2.35 26.13 -5.39
C THR A 139 1.96 25.01 -6.34
N TRP A 140 1.13 25.32 -7.33
CA TRP A 140 0.76 24.38 -8.39
C TRP A 140 2.00 23.82 -9.10
N ALA A 141 3.03 24.65 -9.32
CA ALA A 141 4.28 24.24 -9.96
C ALA A 141 5.10 23.29 -9.08
N ALA A 142 5.11 23.49 -7.76
CA ALA A 142 5.95 22.74 -6.82
C ALA A 142 5.68 21.23 -6.75
N VAL A 143 4.50 20.78 -7.20
CA VAL A 143 4.13 19.35 -7.28
C VAL A 143 4.01 18.85 -8.72
N SER A 144 4.76 19.44 -9.65
CA SER A 144 4.81 19.02 -11.05
C SER A 144 5.99 18.07 -11.25
N GLY A 145 5.79 16.99 -12.01
CA GLY A 145 6.86 16.03 -12.30
C GLY A 145 7.25 15.10 -11.15
N ILE A 146 6.49 15.07 -10.04
CA ILE A 146 6.80 14.23 -8.87
C ILE A 146 5.97 12.93 -8.80
N LEU A 147 5.15 12.65 -9.82
CA LEU A 147 4.19 11.53 -9.78
C LEU A 147 4.90 10.17 -9.86
N ASP A 148 6.03 10.13 -10.55
CA ASP A 148 6.85 8.95 -10.80
C ASP A 148 8.10 8.89 -9.91
N ASP A 149 8.29 9.88 -9.04
CA ASP A 149 9.39 9.92 -8.08
C ASP A 149 9.07 9.04 -6.86
N GLY A 150 10.02 8.15 -6.52
CA GLY A 150 10.01 7.39 -5.27
C GLY A 150 10.27 8.26 -4.03
N GLY A 151 10.04 7.70 -2.85
CA GLY A 151 10.25 8.40 -1.58
C GLY A 151 9.32 9.61 -1.39
N THR A 152 9.86 10.69 -0.81
CA THR A 152 9.12 11.94 -0.55
C THR A 152 9.95 13.18 -0.84
N ILE A 153 9.44 14.09 -1.67
CA ILE A 153 10.09 15.38 -2.00
C ILE A 153 10.11 16.38 -0.83
N ILE A 154 9.30 16.14 0.20
CA ILE A 154 9.24 16.99 1.40
C ILE A 154 10.00 16.37 2.58
N GLY A 155 10.61 15.20 2.40
CA GLY A 155 11.39 14.53 3.44
C GLY A 155 10.50 13.85 4.50
N SER A 156 11.10 12.92 5.23
CA SER A 156 10.45 12.22 6.34
C SER A 156 11.50 11.97 7.41
N ALA A 157 11.20 12.40 8.65
CA ALA A 157 12.11 12.21 9.77
C ALA A 157 11.40 11.62 10.99
N ARG A 158 12.11 10.74 11.70
CA ARG A 158 11.72 10.33 13.06
C ARG A 158 11.97 11.50 14.00
N CYS A 159 10.92 12.05 14.60
CA CYS A 159 11.05 13.16 15.54
C CYS A 159 10.95 12.67 17.00
N LYS A 160 12.07 12.69 17.73
CA LYS A 160 12.07 12.39 19.17
C LYS A 160 11.39 13.49 19.97
N GLU A 161 11.62 14.75 19.59
CA GLU A 161 11.09 15.92 20.29
C GLU A 161 9.55 15.93 20.30
N PHE A 162 8.90 15.47 19.23
CA PHE A 162 7.44 15.40 19.15
C PHE A 162 6.82 14.34 20.10
N ARG A 163 7.63 13.38 20.59
CA ARG A 163 7.19 12.45 21.66
C ARG A 163 7.06 13.16 23.00
N GLU A 164 7.76 14.27 23.18
CA GLU A 164 7.72 15.08 24.38
C GLU A 164 6.72 16.23 24.24
N ARG A 165 6.06 16.58 25.34
CA ARG A 165 5.07 17.67 25.36
C ARG A 165 5.66 19.02 24.89
N PRO A 166 6.90 19.43 25.26
CA PRO A 166 7.50 20.66 24.77
C PRO A 166 7.69 20.71 23.25
N GLY A 167 7.95 19.57 22.60
CA GLY A 167 8.03 19.51 21.14
C GLY A 167 6.65 19.72 20.50
N ARG A 168 5.62 19.05 21.03
CA ARG A 168 4.23 19.26 20.56
C ARG A 168 3.75 20.69 20.77
N LEU A 169 4.15 21.34 21.87
CA LEU A 169 3.82 22.73 22.15
C LEU A 169 4.42 23.69 21.12
N ARG A 170 5.70 23.50 20.74
CA ARG A 170 6.32 24.23 19.62
C ARG A 170 5.64 23.97 18.29
N ALA A 171 5.29 22.71 18.00
CA ALA A 171 4.58 22.35 16.78
C ALA A 171 3.21 23.04 16.68
N ALA A 172 2.44 23.09 17.78
CA ALA A 172 1.16 23.78 17.83
C ALA A 172 1.32 25.29 17.58
N LYS A 173 2.32 25.91 18.22
CA LYS A 173 2.65 27.32 17.97
C LYS A 173 2.98 27.59 16.51
N ASN A 174 3.87 26.80 15.91
CA ASN A 174 4.30 26.98 14.52
C ASN A 174 3.14 26.83 13.53
N LEU A 175 2.20 25.92 13.78
CA LEU A 175 0.98 25.79 12.97
C LEU A 175 0.11 27.06 13.05
N ILE A 176 -0.12 27.58 14.26
CA ILE A 176 -0.93 28.78 14.50
C ILE A 176 -0.27 30.02 13.88
N ASP A 177 1.05 30.15 13.98
CA ASP A 177 1.82 31.25 13.39
C ASP A 177 1.64 31.31 11.85
N HIS A 178 1.41 30.17 11.20
CA HIS A 178 1.10 30.06 9.77
C HIS A 178 -0.40 30.05 9.47
N GLY A 179 -1.25 30.14 10.50
CA GLY A 179 -2.69 30.08 10.40
C GLY A 179 -3.25 28.72 9.97
N ILE A 180 -2.50 27.64 10.19
CA ILE A 180 -2.84 26.27 9.82
C ILE A 180 -3.56 25.59 10.98
N ASN A 181 -4.75 25.05 10.72
CA ASN A 181 -5.46 24.17 11.65
C ASN A 181 -6.07 22.94 10.96
N ASN A 182 -5.68 22.68 9.72
CA ASN A 182 -6.05 21.50 8.96
C ASN A 182 -4.73 20.84 8.54
N ILE A 183 -4.47 19.62 8.98
CA ILE A 183 -3.23 18.92 8.63
C ILE A 183 -3.54 17.56 8.03
N VAL A 184 -2.76 17.19 7.01
CA VAL A 184 -2.78 15.87 6.39
C VAL A 184 -1.46 15.19 6.71
N CYS A 185 -1.54 14.10 7.49
CA CYS A 185 -0.40 13.28 7.87
C CYS A 185 -0.34 12.07 6.93
N ILE A 186 0.76 11.91 6.20
CA ILE A 186 1.00 10.74 5.35
C ILE A 186 2.08 9.89 6.01
N GLY A 187 1.77 8.66 6.39
CA GLY A 187 2.73 7.79 7.05
C GLY A 187 2.12 6.51 7.60
N GLY A 188 2.92 5.70 8.29
CA GLY A 188 2.45 4.46 8.91
C GLY A 188 1.80 4.65 10.29
N ASP A 189 1.56 3.53 10.98
CA ASP A 189 0.88 3.46 12.27
C ASP A 189 1.42 4.45 13.32
N GLY A 190 2.74 4.44 13.57
CA GLY A 190 3.34 5.34 14.55
C GLY A 190 3.15 6.83 14.24
N SER A 191 3.12 7.21 12.96
CA SER A 191 2.88 8.58 12.53
C SER A 191 1.43 9.01 12.78
N LEU A 192 0.47 8.14 12.48
CA LEU A 192 -0.96 8.41 12.68
C LEU A 192 -1.34 8.37 14.17
N THR A 193 -0.71 7.49 14.95
CA THR A 193 -0.83 7.47 16.41
C THR A 193 -0.35 8.79 17.02
N GLY A 194 0.79 9.32 16.56
CA GLY A 194 1.29 10.64 16.97
C GLY A 194 0.32 11.76 16.63
N ALA A 195 -0.31 11.72 15.45
CA ALA A 195 -1.29 12.72 15.02
C ALA A 195 -2.55 12.68 15.91
N ASN A 196 -3.05 11.47 16.22
CA ASN A 196 -4.20 11.29 17.10
C ASN A 196 -3.94 11.82 18.51
N LEU A 197 -2.76 11.54 19.07
CA LEU A 197 -2.34 12.10 20.36
C LEU A 197 -2.30 13.63 20.31
N PHE A 198 -1.70 14.20 19.27
CA PHE A 198 -1.60 15.64 19.09
C PHE A 198 -2.97 16.32 19.02
N ARG A 199 -3.94 15.71 18.33
CA ARG A 199 -5.34 16.19 18.31
C ARG A 199 -6.00 16.16 19.68
N LYS A 200 -5.80 15.07 20.45
CA LYS A 200 -6.36 14.94 21.80
C LYS A 200 -5.79 15.97 22.78
N GLU A 201 -4.51 16.28 22.65
CA GLU A 201 -3.84 17.25 23.51
C GLU A 201 -4.03 18.70 23.07
N TRP A 202 -4.56 18.95 21.86
CA TRP A 202 -4.61 20.27 21.23
C TRP A 202 -5.17 21.37 22.14
N ASP A 203 -6.33 21.15 22.76
CA ASP A 203 -6.95 22.13 23.66
C ASP A 203 -6.04 22.50 24.84
N SER A 204 -5.36 21.50 25.43
CA SER A 204 -4.43 21.73 26.54
C SER A 204 -3.16 22.47 26.10
N LEU A 205 -2.69 22.22 24.87
CA LEU A 205 -1.53 22.91 24.30
C LEU A 205 -1.86 24.38 24.03
N LEU A 206 -3.06 24.68 23.52
CA LEU A 206 -3.51 26.05 23.31
C LEU A 206 -3.61 26.84 24.61
N GLN A 207 -4.15 26.22 25.67
CA GLN A 207 -4.23 26.86 27.00
C GLN A 207 -2.84 27.23 27.51
N GLU A 208 -1.91 26.29 27.46
CA GLU A 208 -0.52 26.49 27.91
C GLU A 208 0.20 27.57 27.07
N LEU A 209 -0.03 27.61 25.74
CA LEU A 209 0.51 28.65 24.87
C LEU A 209 -0.05 30.04 25.17
N VAL A 210 -1.31 30.14 25.58
CA VAL A 210 -1.93 31.41 26.01
C VAL A 210 -1.38 31.85 27.36
N GLU A 211 -1.27 30.92 28.33
CA GLU A 211 -0.73 31.20 29.68
C GLU A 211 0.73 31.67 29.63
N THR A 212 1.53 31.08 28.73
CA THR A 212 2.92 31.45 28.50
C THR A 212 3.09 32.67 27.57
N ASN A 213 2.00 33.34 27.18
CA ASN A 213 1.97 34.49 26.27
C ASN A 213 2.64 34.25 24.90
N GLN A 214 2.68 32.99 24.43
CA GLN A 214 3.23 32.64 23.13
C GLN A 214 2.23 32.85 21.99
N ILE A 215 0.92 32.77 22.27
CA ILE A 215 -0.16 33.08 21.34
C ILE A 215 -1.22 33.97 22.00
N THR A 216 -1.97 34.73 21.21
CA THR A 216 -3.10 35.53 21.71
C THR A 216 -4.33 34.66 21.97
N LYS A 217 -5.19 35.09 22.91
CA LYS A 217 -6.51 34.45 23.16
C LYS A 217 -7.39 34.42 21.91
N GLU A 218 -7.29 35.44 21.06
CA GLU A 218 -7.99 35.52 19.79
C GLU A 218 -7.54 34.43 18.81
N ASN A 219 -6.22 34.21 18.68
CA ASN A 219 -5.67 33.14 17.84
C ASN A 219 -6.06 31.76 18.38
N ALA A 220 -5.98 31.55 19.70
CA ALA A 220 -6.41 30.30 20.33
C ALA A 220 -7.90 30.00 20.04
N ASN A 221 -8.77 31.01 20.09
CA ASN A 221 -10.19 30.85 19.77
C ASN A 221 -10.43 30.59 18.27
N LYS A 222 -9.69 31.28 17.40
CA LYS A 222 -9.79 31.12 15.94
C LYS A 222 -9.37 29.72 15.48
N TYR A 223 -8.33 29.16 16.10
CA TYR A 223 -7.75 27.86 15.77
C TYR A 223 -8.06 26.79 16.84
N LYS A 224 -9.19 26.94 17.53
CA LYS A 224 -9.61 26.07 18.62
C LYS A 224 -9.61 24.58 18.24
N ASN A 225 -10.02 24.27 17.01
CA ASN A 225 -10.08 22.89 16.53
C ASN A 225 -8.94 22.61 15.57
N LEU A 226 -8.20 21.52 15.82
CA LEU A 226 -7.28 20.91 14.88
C LEU A 226 -7.97 19.79 14.11
N ASN A 227 -8.12 19.99 12.80
CA ASN A 227 -8.63 18.98 11.88
C ASN A 227 -7.45 18.17 11.35
N ILE A 228 -7.50 16.85 11.51
CA ILE A 228 -6.47 15.93 11.03
C ILE A 228 -7.10 14.93 10.08
N VAL A 229 -6.44 14.71 8.95
CA VAL A 229 -6.67 13.56 8.06
C VAL A 229 -5.39 12.74 7.99
N GLY A 230 -5.52 11.42 8.11
CA GLY A 230 -4.41 10.49 7.97
C GLY A 230 -4.50 9.74 6.64
N LEU A 231 -3.38 9.62 5.92
CA LEU A 231 -3.21 8.69 4.81
C LEU A 231 -2.14 7.68 5.19
N VAL A 232 -2.42 6.39 4.97
CA VAL A 232 -1.50 5.33 5.35
C VAL A 232 -0.48 5.11 4.24
N GLY A 233 0.74 5.58 4.46
CA GLY A 233 1.90 5.30 3.63
C GLY A 233 2.83 4.32 4.33
N SER A 234 2.79 3.07 3.91
CA SER A 234 3.55 1.95 4.48
C SER A 234 3.70 0.86 3.42
N ILE A 235 4.87 0.24 3.34
CA ILE A 235 5.07 -0.95 2.49
C ILE A 235 4.59 -2.24 3.16
N ASP A 236 4.37 -2.19 4.47
CA ASP A 236 4.13 -3.37 5.31
C ASP A 236 2.66 -3.83 5.27
N ASN A 237 1.74 -2.98 4.77
CA ASN A 237 0.28 -3.16 4.83
C ASN A 237 -0.25 -3.46 6.24
N ASP A 238 0.30 -2.76 7.23
CA ASP A 238 0.20 -3.05 8.66
C ASP A 238 -0.85 -2.20 9.41
N PHE A 239 -1.75 -1.51 8.69
CA PHE A 239 -2.73 -0.61 9.31
C PHE A 239 -4.16 -1.14 9.19
N CYS A 240 -4.75 -1.49 10.33
CA CYS A 240 -6.13 -1.95 10.38
C CYS A 240 -7.11 -0.85 9.91
N GLY A 241 -8.09 -1.23 9.08
CA GLY A 241 -9.12 -0.32 8.56
C GLY A 241 -8.84 0.18 7.13
N THR A 242 -7.76 -0.27 6.50
CA THR A 242 -7.56 -0.16 5.05
C THR A 242 -7.20 -1.53 4.48
N ASP A 243 -7.65 -1.81 3.26
CA ASP A 243 -7.31 -3.05 2.55
C ASP A 243 -5.89 -2.99 1.97
N MET A 244 -5.45 -1.79 1.57
CA MET A 244 -4.18 -1.54 0.91
C MET A 244 -3.55 -0.22 1.38
N THR A 245 -2.31 -0.29 1.85
CA THR A 245 -1.50 0.90 2.15
C THR A 245 -0.73 1.40 0.92
N ILE A 246 -0.51 2.71 0.86
CA ILE A 246 0.28 3.34 -0.21
C ILE A 246 1.72 2.83 -0.12
N GLY A 247 2.17 2.16 -1.19
CA GLY A 247 3.51 1.61 -1.36
C GLY A 247 3.63 0.10 -1.22
N ALA A 248 2.58 -0.59 -0.74
CA ALA A 248 2.62 -2.05 -0.60
C ALA A 248 2.78 -2.76 -1.96
N ASP A 249 2.06 -2.31 -2.99
CA ASP A 249 2.15 -2.88 -4.34
C ASP A 249 3.50 -2.57 -5.01
N SER A 250 4.03 -1.36 -4.83
CA SER A 250 5.35 -0.99 -5.33
C SER A 250 6.46 -1.81 -4.66
N ALA A 251 6.37 -2.04 -3.35
CA ALA A 251 7.32 -2.89 -2.63
C ALA A 251 7.25 -4.34 -3.13
N LEU A 252 6.05 -4.88 -3.35
CA LEU A 252 5.86 -6.19 -3.94
C LEU A 252 6.53 -6.29 -5.32
N HIS A 253 6.40 -5.28 -6.19
CA HIS A 253 7.12 -5.25 -7.47
C HIS A 253 8.64 -5.37 -7.29
N ARG A 254 9.23 -4.65 -6.32
CA ARG A 254 10.68 -4.74 -6.04
C ARG A 254 11.10 -6.13 -5.57
N VAL A 255 10.27 -6.76 -4.72
CA VAL A 255 10.53 -8.12 -4.24
C VAL A 255 10.44 -9.11 -5.40
N MET A 256 9.38 -9.06 -6.20
CA MET A 256 9.18 -9.95 -7.35
C MET A 256 10.30 -9.82 -8.38
N GLU A 257 10.71 -8.59 -8.72
CA GLU A 257 11.86 -8.37 -9.62
C GLU A 257 13.15 -9.02 -9.11
N ALA A 258 13.40 -8.93 -7.80
CA ALA A 258 14.57 -9.56 -7.19
C ALA A 258 14.48 -11.09 -7.25
N ILE A 259 13.29 -11.66 -7.00
CA ILE A 259 13.04 -13.11 -7.11
C ILE A 259 13.27 -13.60 -8.53
N ASP A 260 12.72 -12.92 -9.53
CA ASP A 260 12.87 -13.30 -10.93
C ASP A 260 14.35 -13.29 -11.35
N CYS A 261 15.10 -12.27 -10.90
CA CYS A 261 16.55 -12.20 -11.12
C CYS A 261 17.29 -13.38 -10.48
N ILE A 262 16.92 -13.78 -9.27
CA ILE A 262 17.55 -14.88 -8.52
C ILE A 262 17.20 -16.24 -9.12
N THR A 263 15.96 -16.42 -9.57
CA THR A 263 15.41 -17.70 -10.06
C THR A 263 16.23 -18.29 -11.21
N THR A 264 16.67 -17.44 -12.15
CA THR A 264 17.52 -17.86 -13.28
C THR A 264 18.87 -18.44 -12.84
N THR A 265 19.49 -17.83 -11.83
CA THR A 265 20.76 -18.27 -11.25
C THR A 265 20.57 -19.50 -10.37
N ALA A 266 19.46 -19.58 -9.63
CA ALA A 266 19.11 -20.70 -8.77
C ALA A 266 18.91 -22.00 -9.55
N SER A 267 18.14 -21.95 -10.64
CA SER A 267 17.85 -23.11 -11.51
C SER A 267 19.11 -23.69 -12.17
N SER A 268 20.07 -22.83 -12.51
CA SER A 268 21.32 -23.22 -13.15
C SER A 268 22.20 -24.10 -12.25
N HIS A 269 22.29 -23.79 -10.95
CA HIS A 269 23.14 -24.50 -9.98
C HIS A 269 22.39 -25.42 -9.02
N GLN A 270 21.08 -25.57 -9.23
CA GLN A 270 20.18 -26.28 -8.33
C GLN A 270 20.29 -25.84 -6.85
N ARG A 271 20.19 -24.53 -6.62
CA ARG A 271 20.36 -23.93 -5.30
C ARG A 271 19.03 -23.74 -4.57
N CYS A 272 19.12 -23.68 -3.24
CA CYS A 272 18.04 -23.21 -2.39
C CYS A 272 18.32 -21.75 -2.00
N PHE A 273 17.30 -20.90 -2.08
CA PHE A 273 17.38 -19.50 -1.67
C PHE A 273 16.41 -19.22 -0.53
N VAL A 274 16.93 -18.61 0.53
CA VAL A 274 16.15 -18.02 1.62
C VAL A 274 16.14 -16.51 1.39
N LEU A 275 14.96 -15.95 1.17
CA LEU A 275 14.74 -14.55 0.84
C LEU A 275 14.09 -13.86 2.02
N GLU A 276 14.81 -12.91 2.61
CA GLU A 276 14.30 -12.12 3.72
C GLU A 276 13.64 -10.84 3.19
N VAL A 277 12.34 -10.70 3.46
CA VAL A 277 11.50 -9.58 3.05
C VAL A 277 11.10 -8.72 4.25
N MET A 278 10.86 -7.44 4.01
CA MET A 278 10.40 -6.51 5.05
C MET A 278 8.95 -6.81 5.46
N GLY A 279 8.50 -6.15 6.52
CA GLY A 279 7.15 -6.30 7.06
C GLY A 279 7.04 -6.04 8.55
N ARG A 280 8.18 -5.90 9.25
CA ARG A 280 8.33 -5.78 10.71
C ARG A 280 7.55 -6.80 11.52
N HIS A 281 6.26 -6.55 11.75
CA HIS A 281 5.36 -7.41 12.53
C HIS A 281 4.19 -7.92 11.68
N CYS A 282 4.18 -7.60 10.38
CA CYS A 282 3.19 -8.02 9.41
C CYS A 282 3.84 -8.90 8.34
N GLY A 283 3.24 -10.05 8.07
CA GLY A 283 3.63 -11.01 7.05
C GLY A 283 2.96 -10.79 5.70
N TYR A 284 2.16 -9.74 5.51
CA TYR A 284 1.43 -9.48 4.25
C TYR A 284 2.35 -9.52 3.04
N LEU A 285 3.45 -8.77 3.07
CA LEU A 285 4.40 -8.69 1.96
C LEU A 285 5.03 -10.06 1.68
N ALA A 286 5.38 -10.82 2.72
CA ALA A 286 5.93 -12.18 2.59
C ALA A 286 4.91 -13.17 2.02
N LEU A 287 3.66 -13.12 2.48
CA LEU A 287 2.59 -14.00 2.04
C LEU A 287 2.25 -13.78 0.57
N VAL A 288 2.04 -12.52 0.17
CA VAL A 288 1.71 -12.18 -1.23
C VAL A 288 2.92 -12.46 -2.15
N THR A 289 4.13 -12.21 -1.68
CA THR A 289 5.35 -12.61 -2.40
C THR A 289 5.41 -14.11 -2.61
N ALA A 290 5.19 -14.91 -1.55
CA ALA A 290 5.22 -16.35 -1.64
C ALA A 290 4.18 -16.89 -2.64
N LEU A 291 2.98 -16.31 -2.64
CA LEU A 291 1.93 -16.66 -3.59
C LEU A 291 2.28 -16.26 -5.03
N GLY A 292 2.85 -15.06 -5.23
CA GLY A 292 3.23 -14.55 -6.55
C GLY A 292 4.45 -15.22 -7.17
N SER A 293 5.33 -15.80 -6.34
CA SER A 293 6.59 -16.42 -6.76
C SER A 293 6.60 -17.95 -6.72
N ASP A 294 5.47 -18.58 -6.36
CA ASP A 294 5.37 -20.03 -6.15
C ASP A 294 6.46 -20.55 -5.18
N ALA A 295 6.62 -19.87 -4.05
CA ALA A 295 7.61 -20.23 -3.05
C ALA A 295 7.29 -21.60 -2.41
N ASP A 296 8.30 -22.44 -2.20
CA ASP A 296 8.15 -23.77 -1.59
C ASP A 296 7.69 -23.68 -0.13
N TRP A 297 8.05 -22.59 0.55
CA TRP A 297 7.72 -22.33 1.95
C TRP A 297 7.71 -20.84 2.26
N VAL A 298 6.88 -20.44 3.20
CA VAL A 298 6.80 -19.07 3.71
C VAL A 298 6.79 -19.05 5.23
N PHE A 299 7.48 -18.08 5.83
CA PHE A 299 7.41 -17.79 7.26
C PHE A 299 6.80 -16.41 7.48
N ILE A 300 5.67 -16.37 8.19
CA ILE A 300 4.96 -15.14 8.57
C ILE A 300 4.70 -15.10 10.09
N PRO A 301 4.79 -13.92 10.73
CA PRO A 301 4.55 -13.80 12.17
C PRO A 301 3.12 -14.09 12.60
N GLU A 302 2.12 -13.88 11.74
CA GLU A 302 0.71 -14.10 12.07
C GLU A 302 0.31 -15.57 12.12
N SER A 303 1.06 -16.44 11.43
CA SER A 303 0.86 -17.89 11.46
C SER A 303 2.21 -18.58 11.68
N PRO A 304 2.73 -18.56 12.93
CA PRO A 304 3.98 -19.24 13.25
C PRO A 304 3.91 -20.73 12.90
N PRO A 305 5.03 -21.34 12.47
CA PRO A 305 5.04 -22.76 12.14
C PRO A 305 4.86 -23.62 13.40
N GLU A 306 4.16 -24.74 13.26
CA GLU A 306 3.98 -25.73 14.32
C GLU A 306 5.31 -26.41 14.71
N PRO A 307 5.45 -26.92 15.94
CA PRO A 307 6.63 -27.69 16.34
C PRO A 307 6.92 -28.85 15.38
N GLY A 308 8.19 -29.02 15.00
CA GLY A 308 8.61 -30.02 14.01
C GLY A 308 8.52 -29.54 12.56
N TRP A 309 8.27 -28.25 12.32
CA TRP A 309 8.33 -27.63 10.99
C TRP A 309 9.67 -27.86 10.28
N GLU A 310 10.76 -28.06 11.02
CA GLU A 310 12.08 -28.32 10.44
C GLU A 310 12.09 -29.60 9.61
N ASP A 311 11.41 -30.64 10.10
CA ASP A 311 11.24 -31.91 9.41
C ASP A 311 10.28 -31.77 8.23
N GLN A 312 9.17 -31.03 8.42
CA GLN A 312 8.19 -30.79 7.35
C GLN A 312 8.80 -30.02 6.18
N LEU A 313 9.55 -28.95 6.47
CA LEU A 313 10.29 -28.17 5.49
C LEU A 313 11.29 -29.07 4.75
N CYS A 314 12.13 -29.83 5.48
CA CYS A 314 13.13 -30.68 4.84
C CYS A 314 12.50 -31.74 3.93
N ASN A 315 11.39 -32.36 4.36
CA ASN A 315 10.65 -33.34 3.58
C ASN A 315 10.02 -32.71 2.34
N LYS A 316 9.40 -31.52 2.48
CA LYS A 316 8.83 -30.78 1.35
C LYS A 316 9.87 -30.47 0.29
N LEU A 317 11.01 -29.90 0.69
CA LEU A 317 12.12 -29.53 -0.22
C LEU A 317 12.73 -30.76 -0.91
N LYS A 318 12.87 -31.87 -0.18
CA LYS A 318 13.35 -33.13 -0.74
C LYS A 318 12.38 -33.67 -1.79
N ASN A 319 11.09 -33.70 -1.48
CA ASN A 319 10.05 -34.17 -2.40
C ASN A 319 9.96 -33.30 -3.66
N THR A 320 10.02 -31.96 -3.56
CA THR A 320 10.01 -31.09 -4.76
C THR A 320 11.22 -31.35 -5.65
N ARG A 321 12.39 -31.60 -5.07
CA ARG A 321 13.60 -31.92 -5.85
C ARG A 321 13.55 -33.30 -6.50
N GLU A 322 12.97 -34.29 -5.82
CA GLU A 322 12.72 -35.63 -6.39
C GLU A 322 11.69 -35.59 -7.54
N MET A 323 10.73 -34.66 -7.49
CA MET A 323 9.79 -34.38 -8.59
C MET A 323 10.43 -33.63 -9.77
N GLY A 324 11.73 -33.32 -9.71
CA GLY A 324 12.49 -32.69 -10.80
C GLY A 324 12.61 -31.18 -10.70
N GLN A 325 12.08 -30.55 -9.65
CA GLN A 325 12.26 -29.11 -9.43
C GLN A 325 13.73 -28.81 -9.16
N ARG A 326 14.29 -27.89 -9.94
CA ARG A 326 15.72 -27.58 -9.88
C ARG A 326 16.05 -26.57 -8.80
N LEU A 327 15.11 -25.71 -8.40
CA LEU A 327 15.33 -24.63 -7.45
C LEU A 327 14.37 -24.76 -6.28
N ASN A 328 14.78 -24.25 -5.12
CA ASN A 328 13.85 -24.04 -4.02
C ASN A 328 13.91 -22.60 -3.53
N ILE A 329 12.74 -21.99 -3.34
CA ILE A 329 12.60 -20.62 -2.84
C ILE A 329 11.83 -20.66 -1.53
N ILE A 330 12.41 -20.02 -0.51
CA ILE A 330 11.81 -19.86 0.80
C ILE A 330 11.72 -18.36 1.08
N VAL A 331 10.51 -17.88 1.33
CA VAL A 331 10.28 -16.47 1.68
C VAL A 331 10.14 -16.35 3.19
N LEU A 332 10.87 -15.42 3.79
CA LEU A 332 10.90 -15.23 5.24
C LEU A 332 10.63 -13.75 5.55
N ALA A 333 9.55 -13.47 6.28
CA ALA A 333 9.32 -12.14 6.82
C ALA A 333 10.39 -11.81 7.87
N GLU A 334 10.91 -10.57 7.88
CA GLU A 334 11.93 -10.13 8.85
C GLU A 334 11.51 -10.31 10.32
N GLY A 335 10.19 -10.32 10.58
CA GLY A 335 9.59 -10.56 11.89
C GLY A 335 9.15 -11.99 12.16
N ALA A 336 9.56 -12.97 11.36
CA ALA A 336 9.15 -14.35 11.54
C ALA A 336 9.52 -14.89 12.93
N ILE A 337 8.57 -15.59 13.55
CA ILE A 337 8.70 -16.19 14.88
C ILE A 337 8.20 -17.63 14.87
N ASP A 338 8.67 -18.44 15.83
CA ASP A 338 8.12 -19.76 16.12
C ASP A 338 6.90 -19.66 17.07
N SER A 339 6.30 -20.82 17.37
CA SER A 339 5.15 -20.92 18.27
C SER A 339 5.43 -20.45 19.70
N ASP A 340 6.70 -20.43 20.12
CA ASP A 340 7.15 -19.96 21.44
C ASP A 340 7.53 -18.47 21.43
N GLY A 341 7.44 -17.80 20.27
CA GLY A 341 7.78 -16.40 20.09
C GLY A 341 9.28 -16.13 19.87
N ASN A 342 10.09 -17.17 19.65
CA ASN A 342 11.50 -16.99 19.31
C ASN A 342 11.66 -16.60 17.84
N PRO A 343 12.58 -15.67 17.51
CA PRO A 343 12.82 -15.27 16.13
C PRO A 343 13.35 -16.42 15.26
N ILE A 344 12.74 -16.61 14.09
CA ILE A 344 13.24 -17.49 13.04
C ILE A 344 14.05 -16.63 12.06
N THR A 345 15.37 -16.80 12.05
CA THR A 345 16.27 -16.01 11.19
C THR A 345 16.56 -16.70 9.86
N SER A 346 16.83 -15.92 8.82
CA SER A 346 17.23 -16.44 7.51
C SER A 346 18.49 -17.33 7.57
N ASP A 347 19.45 -16.98 8.44
CA ASP A 347 20.64 -17.78 8.70
C ASP A 347 20.35 -19.12 9.39
N SER A 348 19.39 -19.18 10.33
CA SER A 348 19.02 -20.44 11.01
C SER A 348 18.39 -21.43 10.02
N VAL A 349 17.50 -20.93 9.16
CA VAL A 349 16.88 -21.72 8.07
C VAL A 349 17.95 -22.20 7.08
N ARG A 350 18.89 -21.33 6.67
CA ARG A 350 20.01 -21.73 5.80
C ARG A 350 20.84 -22.84 6.43
N GLN A 351 21.20 -22.71 7.71
CA GLN A 351 22.01 -23.69 8.41
C GLN A 351 21.30 -25.03 8.55
N LEU A 352 19.99 -25.01 8.83
CA LEU A 352 19.14 -26.20 8.90
C LEU A 352 19.18 -26.98 7.58
N ILE A 353 18.90 -26.31 6.46
CA ILE A 353 18.86 -26.92 5.12
C ILE A 353 20.24 -27.44 4.72
N SER A 354 21.28 -26.64 4.93
CA SER A 354 22.66 -27.02 4.61
C SER A 354 23.13 -28.22 5.44
N THR A 355 22.68 -28.33 6.69
CA THR A 355 23.09 -29.42 7.59
C THR A 355 22.36 -30.72 7.27
N ARG A 356 21.03 -30.66 7.11
CA ARG A 356 20.17 -31.83 6.95
C ARG A 356 20.09 -32.35 5.51
N LEU A 357 19.96 -31.44 4.53
CA LEU A 357 19.78 -31.81 3.12
C LEU A 357 21.06 -31.71 2.28
N LYS A 358 22.11 -31.05 2.81
CA LYS A 358 23.37 -30.77 2.08
C LYS A 358 23.17 -29.98 0.78
N TYR A 359 22.09 -29.20 0.67
CA TYR A 359 21.85 -28.33 -0.49
C TYR A 359 22.71 -27.06 -0.40
N ASP A 360 23.24 -26.59 -1.54
CA ASP A 360 23.89 -25.27 -1.62
C ASP A 360 22.83 -24.18 -1.42
N THR A 361 22.82 -23.62 -0.21
CA THR A 361 21.77 -22.70 0.25
C THR A 361 22.33 -21.30 0.42
N ARG A 362 21.64 -20.30 -0.15
CA ARG A 362 22.04 -18.89 -0.10
C ARG A 362 20.95 -18.07 0.58
N VAL A 363 21.38 -17.02 1.27
CA VAL A 363 20.49 -16.04 1.89
C VAL A 363 20.60 -14.74 1.11
N THR A 364 19.48 -14.13 0.79
CA THR A 364 19.43 -12.77 0.26
C THR A 364 18.51 -11.94 1.15
N ILE A 365 19.08 -10.91 1.77
CA ILE A 365 18.30 -9.93 2.54
C ILE A 365 18.08 -8.73 1.63
N LEU A 366 16.85 -8.54 1.16
CA LEU A 366 16.53 -7.48 0.19
C LEU A 366 16.65 -6.08 0.82
N GLY A 367 16.28 -5.96 2.08
CA GLY A 367 16.37 -4.72 2.85
C GLY A 367 15.66 -3.54 2.15
N HIS A 368 16.29 -2.36 2.19
CA HIS A 368 15.70 -1.09 1.79
C HIS A 368 15.42 -0.95 0.27
N VAL A 369 15.90 -1.86 -0.57
CA VAL A 369 15.52 -1.88 -2.00
C VAL A 369 14.00 -1.94 -2.15
N GLN A 370 13.31 -2.58 -1.20
CA GLN A 370 11.85 -2.70 -1.16
C GLN A 370 11.12 -1.36 -0.99
N ARG A 371 11.79 -0.31 -0.48
CA ARG A 371 11.24 1.05 -0.36
C ARG A 371 11.63 1.97 -1.53
N GLY A 372 12.58 1.54 -2.35
CA GLY A 372 13.12 2.32 -3.45
C GLY A 372 12.38 2.12 -4.77
N GLY A 373 12.84 2.83 -5.79
CA GLY A 373 12.25 2.77 -7.13
C GLY A 373 11.04 3.68 -7.31
N CYS A 374 10.50 3.67 -8.53
CA CYS A 374 9.31 4.45 -8.87
C CYS A 374 8.05 3.77 -8.31
N PRO A 375 7.01 4.54 -7.94
CA PRO A 375 5.73 3.97 -7.57
C PRO A 375 5.11 3.24 -8.76
N SER A 376 4.46 2.12 -8.47
CA SER A 376 3.69 1.35 -9.44
C SER A 376 2.48 2.14 -9.95
N ALA A 377 1.86 1.66 -11.03
CA ALA A 377 0.63 2.29 -11.53
C ALA A 377 -0.48 2.24 -10.47
N PHE A 378 -0.58 1.16 -9.70
CA PHE A 378 -1.56 1.01 -8.63
C PHE A 378 -1.36 2.08 -7.54
N ASP A 379 -0.16 2.21 -6.98
CA ASP A 379 0.11 3.17 -5.90
C ASP A 379 -0.02 4.63 -6.36
N ARG A 380 0.18 4.93 -7.65
CA ARG A 380 -0.09 6.26 -8.21
C ARG A 380 -1.57 6.60 -8.33
N LEU A 381 -2.41 5.59 -8.57
CA LEU A 381 -3.85 5.73 -8.79
C LEU A 381 -4.67 5.56 -7.52
N LEU A 382 -4.12 4.90 -6.50
CA LEU A 382 -4.76 4.67 -5.20
C LEU A 382 -5.11 5.98 -4.46
N VAL A 383 -4.42 7.08 -4.76
CA VAL A 383 -4.38 8.33 -3.97
C VAL A 383 -5.22 9.49 -4.51
#